data_AF-A0A9P1BVA2-F1
#
_entry.id   AF-A0A9P1BVA2-F1
#
_cell.length_a   1.000
_cell.length_b   1.000
_cell.length_c   1.000
_cell.angle_alpha   90.00
_cell.angle_beta   90.00
_cell.angle_gamma   90.00
#
_symmetry.space_group_name_H-M   'P 1'
#
loop_
_entity.id
_entity.type
_entity.pdbx_description
1 polymer ?
#
loop_
_entity_poly.entity_id
_entity_poly.type
_entity_poly.pdbx_seq_one_letter_code
_entity_poly.pdbx_strand_id
1 'polypeptide(L)'
;MSRSGCGLRRHARRFAKVANEAAQSSFRAYWPDKSAVVLSGYGRLIKEKAHRSQWLDALALFHGLRSTETGRMEMSTEVVQQVMAACAKARKWQMALQLFEQLPSWKVVPNTVTYNTISNALLKAGHWQASLALLHEAFRSHFAPTVVTFNSAIAACHRGSQWPLAVSLLQRLLEKQLRPTAITCTGVMGACAKGTQWLEAISILAKMIRQVDEYPMPDLTAYNAAISACSQSVDAWEFALALAASLPLQPDVFTLSACLTACQRSTQWILALQKLRHFQRMAIEPDQVAYGSAIASCAEGPGWPYALHLADAMIQAKFNTNNIVCSVYISTAMRR
;
A
#
# COMPACT_ATOMS: atom_id res chain seq x y z
N MET A 1 -3.01 -16.99 16.67
CA MET A 1 -1.64 -16.47 16.39
C MET A 1 -0.64 -17.56 16.76
N SER A 2 0.07 -18.25 15.84
CA SER A 2 1.31 -18.99 16.20
C SER A 2 2.05 -19.71 15.06
N ARG A 3 1.42 -20.20 13.98
CA ARG A 3 2.16 -20.97 12.95
C ARG A 3 2.81 -20.13 11.85
N SER A 4 2.13 -19.11 11.33
CA SER A 4 2.65 -18.24 10.26
C SER A 4 3.79 -17.33 10.71
N GLY A 5 3.71 -16.77 11.93
CA GLY A 5 4.77 -15.91 12.50
C GLY A 5 6.07 -16.65 12.79
N CYS A 6 6.00 -17.90 13.25
CA CYS A 6 7.19 -18.72 13.52
C CYS A 6 7.94 -19.10 12.23
N GLY A 7 7.20 -19.45 11.16
CA GLY A 7 7.79 -19.74 9.84
C GLY A 7 8.47 -18.51 9.24
N LEU A 8 7.81 -17.36 9.30
CA LEU A 8 8.33 -16.08 8.82
C LEU A 8 9.66 -15.70 9.51
N ARG A 9 9.69 -15.79 10.85
CA ARG A 9 10.87 -15.46 11.65
C ARG A 9 12.01 -16.45 11.40
N ARG A 10 11.73 -17.76 11.24
CA ARG A 10 12.76 -18.76 10.88
C ARG A 10 13.36 -18.51 9.50
N HIS A 11 12.52 -18.21 8.51
CA HIS A 11 12.98 -17.90 7.15
C HIS A 11 13.81 -16.61 7.14
N ALA A 12 13.34 -15.56 7.83
CA ALA A 12 14.06 -14.31 7.97
C ALA A 12 15.44 -14.53 8.61
N ARG A 13 15.53 -15.33 9.69
CA ARG A 13 16.81 -15.66 10.35
C ARG A 13 17.79 -16.39 9.44
N ARG A 14 17.33 -17.31 8.60
CA ARG A 14 18.21 -18.01 7.64
C ARG A 14 18.77 -17.07 6.58
N PHE A 15 17.90 -16.28 5.95
CA PHE A 15 18.33 -15.28 4.96
C PHE A 15 19.31 -14.28 5.58
N ALA A 16 18.98 -13.81 6.78
CA ALA A 16 19.78 -12.82 7.45
C ALA A 16 21.14 -13.37 7.91
N LYS A 17 21.23 -14.67 8.26
CA LYS A 17 22.52 -15.34 8.50
C LYS A 17 23.44 -15.26 7.27
N VAL A 18 22.94 -15.63 6.09
CA VAL A 18 23.70 -15.57 4.83
C VAL A 18 24.09 -14.14 4.47
N ALA A 19 23.15 -13.19 4.61
CA ALA A 19 23.43 -11.77 4.36
C ALA A 19 24.47 -11.20 5.34
N ASN A 20 24.44 -11.63 6.61
CA ASN A 20 25.43 -11.25 7.61
C ASN A 20 26.81 -11.81 7.31
N GLU A 21 26.91 -13.06 6.87
CA GLU A 21 28.17 -13.68 6.44
C GLU A 21 28.76 -12.94 5.23
N ALA A 22 27.93 -12.60 4.24
CA ALA A 22 28.35 -11.82 3.07
C ALA A 22 28.75 -10.37 3.41
N ALA A 23 28.06 -9.73 4.35
CA ALA A 23 28.41 -8.40 4.83
C ALA A 23 29.73 -8.43 5.63
N GLN A 24 29.97 -9.47 6.43
CA GLN A 24 31.20 -9.63 7.19
C GLN A 24 32.41 -9.96 6.29
N SER A 25 32.24 -10.77 5.25
CA SER A 25 33.31 -11.03 4.28
C SER A 25 33.66 -9.77 3.50
N SER A 26 32.64 -9.01 3.05
CA SER A 26 32.82 -7.72 2.37
C SER A 26 33.51 -6.69 3.28
N PHE A 27 33.11 -6.61 4.56
CA PHE A 27 33.74 -5.73 5.54
C PHE A 27 35.23 -6.05 5.73
N ARG A 28 35.57 -7.33 5.92
CA ARG A 28 36.95 -7.78 6.11
C ARG A 28 37.82 -7.56 4.87
N ALA A 29 37.25 -7.68 3.67
CA ALA A 29 37.97 -7.50 2.42
C ALA A 29 38.26 -6.04 2.10
N TYR A 30 37.33 -5.14 2.45
CA TYR A 30 37.44 -3.74 2.09
C TYR A 30 38.12 -2.93 3.21
N TRP A 31 37.65 -2.99 4.47
CA TRP A 31 38.05 -2.04 5.53
C TRP A 31 38.91 -2.66 6.65
N PRO A 32 40.25 -2.53 6.58
CA PRO A 32 41.16 -3.09 7.59
C PRO A 32 41.31 -2.25 8.86
N ASP A 33 40.97 -0.95 8.83
CA ASP A 33 41.36 -0.01 9.88
C ASP A 33 40.24 0.29 10.91
N LYS A 34 40.57 0.17 12.20
CA LYS A 34 39.62 0.17 13.34
C LYS A 34 39.86 1.29 14.35
N SER A 35 40.41 2.42 13.94
CA SER A 35 40.71 3.54 14.85
C SER A 35 39.44 4.33 15.26
N ALA A 36 39.48 4.96 16.45
CA ALA A 36 38.33 5.63 17.06
C ALA A 36 37.79 6.82 16.26
N VAL A 37 38.62 7.51 15.47
CA VAL A 37 38.20 8.62 14.59
C VAL A 37 37.27 8.11 13.48
N VAL A 38 37.51 6.90 12.98
CA VAL A 38 36.72 6.29 11.91
C VAL A 38 35.31 5.92 12.42
N LEU A 39 35.15 5.57 13.71
CA LEU A 39 33.86 5.25 14.37
C LEU A 39 32.84 6.39 14.26
N SER A 40 33.27 7.64 14.47
CA SER A 40 32.41 8.82 14.25
C SER A 40 32.04 9.01 12.76
N GLY A 41 32.93 8.63 11.86
CA GLY A 41 32.73 8.67 10.41
C GLY A 41 31.78 7.57 9.90
N TYR A 42 31.78 6.39 10.53
CA TYR A 42 30.95 5.26 10.14
C TYR A 42 29.45 5.59 10.19
N GLY A 43 28.98 6.36 11.17
CA GLY A 43 27.58 6.81 11.22
C GLY A 43 27.19 7.67 10.01
N ARG A 44 28.08 8.57 9.58
CA ARG A 44 27.89 9.41 8.39
C ARG A 44 27.98 8.60 7.09
N LEU A 45 28.93 7.67 7.00
CA LEU A 45 29.09 6.76 5.87
C LEU A 45 27.88 5.82 5.72
N ILE A 46 27.36 5.28 6.82
CA ILE A 46 26.14 4.48 6.83
C ILE A 46 24.97 5.30 6.31
N LYS A 47 24.84 6.56 6.73
CA LYS A 47 23.82 7.48 6.21
C LYS A 47 23.94 7.65 4.70
N GLU A 48 25.14 7.94 4.21
CA GLU A 48 25.42 8.14 2.79
C GLU A 48 25.10 6.87 1.96
N LYS A 49 25.55 5.70 2.44
CA LYS A 49 25.28 4.41 1.81
C LYS A 49 23.80 4.02 1.85
N ALA A 50 23.10 4.36 2.93
CA ALA A 50 21.66 4.21 3.07
C ALA A 50 20.89 5.10 2.08
N HIS A 51 21.37 6.32 1.81
CA HIS A 51 20.81 7.19 0.78
C HIS A 51 21.06 6.65 -0.64
N ARG A 52 22.23 6.06 -0.89
CA ARG A 52 22.59 5.44 -2.18
C ARG A 52 21.98 4.05 -2.40
N SER A 53 21.09 3.58 -1.52
CA SER A 53 20.45 2.25 -1.57
C SER A 53 21.43 1.05 -1.51
N GLN A 54 22.68 1.28 -1.07
CA GLN A 54 23.71 0.27 -0.90
C GLN A 54 23.58 -0.39 0.48
N TRP A 55 22.53 -1.22 0.64
CA TRP A 55 22.18 -1.83 1.94
C TRP A 55 23.21 -2.85 2.44
N LEU A 56 23.90 -3.57 1.53
CA LEU A 56 24.96 -4.54 1.88
C LEU A 56 26.17 -3.85 2.50
N ASP A 57 26.64 -2.77 1.88
CA ASP A 57 27.73 -1.94 2.41
C ASP A 57 27.33 -1.34 3.77
N ALA A 58 26.13 -0.77 3.87
CA ALA A 58 25.63 -0.21 5.14
C ALA A 58 25.59 -1.26 6.26
N LEU A 59 25.23 -2.51 5.95
CA LEU A 59 25.28 -3.62 6.90
C LEU A 59 26.70 -4.06 7.25
N ALA A 60 27.59 -4.09 6.26
CA ALA A 60 29.00 -4.41 6.47
C ALA A 60 29.63 -3.41 7.45
N LEU A 61 29.41 -2.11 7.22
CA LEU A 61 29.82 -1.02 8.12
C LEU A 61 29.20 -1.16 9.51
N PHE A 62 27.92 -1.53 9.59
CA PHE A 62 27.22 -1.76 10.86
C PHE A 62 27.82 -2.92 11.67
N HIS A 63 28.15 -4.05 11.03
CA HIS A 63 28.83 -5.16 11.70
C HIS A 63 30.24 -4.78 12.12
N GLY A 64 30.93 -3.97 11.32
CA GLY A 64 32.23 -3.38 11.64
C GLY A 64 32.19 -2.58 12.94
N LEU A 65 31.27 -1.60 13.02
CA LEU A 65 30.98 -0.84 14.24
C LEU A 65 30.72 -1.75 15.44
N ARG A 66 29.91 -2.79 15.25
CA ARG A 66 29.55 -3.75 16.32
C ARG A 66 30.72 -4.62 16.80
N SER A 67 31.74 -4.82 15.97
CA SER A 67 32.92 -5.63 16.31
C SER A 67 33.93 -4.89 17.19
N THR A 68 33.77 -3.57 17.35
CA THR A 68 34.61 -2.72 18.21
C THR A 68 33.95 -2.53 19.57
N GLU A 69 34.72 -2.59 20.66
CA GLU A 69 34.21 -2.47 22.04
C GLU A 69 33.61 -1.09 22.32
N THR A 70 34.16 -0.04 21.72
CA THR A 70 33.66 1.34 21.76
C THR A 70 32.37 1.52 20.96
N GLY A 71 32.24 0.87 19.79
CA GLY A 71 31.03 0.92 18.97
C GLY A 71 29.80 0.24 19.60
N ARG A 72 30.00 -0.72 20.53
CA ARG A 72 28.90 -1.30 21.34
C ARG A 72 28.31 -0.32 22.35
N MET A 73 29.12 0.61 22.87
CA MET A 73 28.70 1.62 23.86
C MET A 73 27.98 2.80 23.19
N GLU A 74 28.34 3.14 21.93
CA GLU A 74 27.81 4.30 21.20
C GLU A 74 26.75 3.96 20.15
N MET A 75 26.13 2.77 20.16
CA MET A 75 25.09 2.45 19.17
C MET A 75 23.88 3.37 19.34
N SER A 76 23.89 4.47 18.59
CA SER A 76 22.79 5.42 18.56
C SER A 76 21.60 4.78 17.86
N THR A 77 20.41 5.10 18.37
CA THR A 77 19.12 4.73 17.76
C THR A 77 19.08 5.14 16.27
N GLU A 78 19.72 6.25 15.93
CA GLU A 78 19.79 6.79 14.57
C GLU A 78 20.55 5.89 13.59
N VAL A 79 21.70 5.34 13.98
CA VAL A 79 22.51 4.48 13.10
C VAL A 79 21.74 3.20 12.78
N VAL A 80 21.15 2.56 13.78
CA VAL A 80 20.36 1.34 13.56
C VAL A 80 19.12 1.64 12.71
N GLN A 81 18.44 2.76 12.96
CA GLN A 81 17.28 3.22 12.19
C GLN A 81 17.63 3.43 10.71
N GLN A 82 18.79 4.04 10.41
CA GLN A 82 19.21 4.29 9.04
C GLN A 82 19.53 2.99 8.28
N VAL A 83 20.20 2.04 8.92
CA VAL A 83 20.47 0.73 8.33
C VAL A 83 19.16 -0.03 8.07
N MET A 84 18.23 -0.03 9.03
CA MET A 84 16.90 -0.62 8.84
C MET A 84 16.13 0.05 7.70
N ALA A 85 16.18 1.37 7.60
CA ALA A 85 15.56 2.12 6.50
C ALA A 85 16.18 1.78 5.15
N ALA A 86 17.51 1.59 5.07
CA ALA A 86 18.20 1.13 3.86
C ALA A 86 17.75 -0.27 3.44
N CYS A 87 17.70 -1.22 4.38
CA CYS A 87 17.19 -2.57 4.14
C CYS A 87 15.72 -2.56 3.68
N ALA A 88 14.89 -1.72 4.30
CA ALA A 88 13.49 -1.55 3.92
C ALA A 88 13.33 -0.98 2.50
N LYS A 89 14.14 0.01 2.12
CA LYS A 89 14.17 0.57 0.75
C LYS A 89 14.60 -0.48 -0.28
N ALA A 90 15.59 -1.29 0.05
CA ALA A 90 16.08 -2.39 -0.79
C ALA A 90 15.15 -3.63 -0.83
N ARG A 91 13.93 -3.53 -0.29
CA ARG A 91 12.94 -4.63 -0.19
C ARG A 91 13.44 -5.87 0.59
N LYS A 92 14.51 -5.72 1.39
CA LYS A 92 15.05 -6.78 2.26
C LYS A 92 14.40 -6.74 3.65
N TRP A 93 13.09 -6.97 3.68
CA TRP A 93 12.29 -6.92 4.91
C TRP A 93 12.73 -7.94 5.96
N GLN A 94 13.27 -9.09 5.54
CA GLN A 94 13.79 -10.13 6.43
C GLN A 94 14.93 -9.59 7.30
N MET A 95 15.81 -8.80 6.68
CA MET A 95 16.98 -8.23 7.34
C MET A 95 16.58 -7.11 8.29
N ALA A 96 15.68 -6.22 7.84
CA ALA A 96 15.11 -5.18 8.69
C ALA A 96 14.40 -5.79 9.93
N LEU A 97 13.69 -6.91 9.77
CA LEU A 97 13.03 -7.61 10.87
C LEU A 97 14.05 -8.23 11.85
N GLN A 98 15.14 -8.83 11.34
CA GLN A 98 16.20 -9.37 12.20
C GLN A 98 16.86 -8.26 13.03
N LEU A 99 17.19 -7.12 12.41
CA LEU A 99 17.76 -5.97 13.11
C LEU A 99 16.80 -5.46 14.19
N PHE A 100 15.51 -5.37 13.89
CA PHE A 100 14.48 -4.99 14.85
C PHE A 100 14.41 -5.96 16.05
N GLU A 101 14.41 -7.28 15.82
CA GLU A 101 14.43 -8.29 16.89
C GLU A 101 15.69 -8.20 17.77
N GLN A 102 16.79 -7.65 17.26
CA GLN A 102 18.06 -7.50 17.98
C GLN A 102 18.16 -6.19 18.78
N LEU A 103 17.31 -5.19 18.53
CA LEU A 103 17.30 -3.91 19.26
C LEU A 103 17.28 -4.08 20.80
N PRO A 104 16.45 -4.97 21.40
CA PRO A 104 16.44 -5.14 22.85
C PRO A 104 17.77 -5.68 23.40
N SER A 105 18.43 -6.57 22.65
CA SER A 105 19.74 -7.11 23.04
C SER A 105 20.85 -6.05 23.05
N TRP A 106 20.61 -4.96 22.34
CA TRP A 106 21.52 -3.82 22.22
C TRP A 106 21.19 -2.69 23.19
N LYS A 107 20.17 -2.86 24.06
CA LYS A 107 19.63 -1.80 24.92
C LYS A 107 19.21 -0.55 24.14
N VAL A 108 18.95 -0.68 22.84
CA VAL A 108 18.47 0.41 21.98
C VAL A 108 16.95 0.40 22.03
N VAL A 109 16.37 1.48 22.52
CA VAL A 109 14.92 1.63 22.65
C VAL A 109 14.32 1.94 21.27
N PRO A 110 13.43 1.09 20.71
CA PRO A 110 12.79 1.36 19.44
C PRO A 110 11.90 2.60 19.53
N ASN A 111 11.97 3.50 18.57
CA ASN A 111 11.11 4.68 18.50
C ASN A 111 9.96 4.49 17.49
N THR A 112 9.04 5.47 17.42
CA THR A 112 7.92 5.47 16.47
C THR A 112 8.36 5.31 15.01
N VAL A 113 9.50 5.90 14.64
CA VAL A 113 10.04 5.79 13.27
C VAL A 113 10.50 4.37 12.97
N THR A 114 11.11 3.70 13.95
CA THR A 114 11.57 2.31 13.83
C THR A 114 10.39 1.38 13.57
N TYR A 115 9.30 1.48 14.35
CA TYR A 115 8.08 0.70 14.11
C TYR A 115 7.44 0.98 12.74
N ASN A 116 7.36 2.25 12.33
CA ASN A 116 6.78 2.62 11.04
C ASN A 116 7.63 2.11 9.86
N THR A 117 8.97 2.16 9.96
CA THR A 117 9.87 1.67 8.91
C THR A 117 9.75 0.16 8.70
N ILE A 118 9.77 -0.63 9.78
CA ILE A 118 9.62 -2.09 9.67
C ILE A 118 8.21 -2.49 9.23
N SER A 119 7.17 -1.80 9.73
CA SER A 119 5.79 -2.01 9.31
C SER A 119 5.63 -1.78 7.81
N ASN A 120 6.13 -0.67 7.27
CA ASN A 120 6.07 -0.38 5.84
C ASN A 120 6.85 -1.41 5.00
N ALA A 121 8.01 -1.87 5.50
CA ALA A 121 8.79 -2.92 4.83
C ALA A 121 8.02 -4.26 4.75
N LEU A 122 7.42 -4.69 5.85
CA LEU A 122 6.59 -5.91 5.92
C LEU A 122 5.35 -5.78 5.06
N LEU A 123 4.73 -4.60 5.08
CA LEU A 123 3.60 -4.32 4.22
C LEU A 123 3.96 -4.50 2.76
N LYS A 124 5.07 -3.88 2.32
CA LYS A 124 5.57 -3.95 0.95
C LYS A 124 5.93 -5.38 0.51
N ALA A 125 6.15 -6.28 1.47
CA ALA A 125 6.38 -7.70 1.26
C ALA A 125 5.09 -8.56 1.30
N GLY A 126 3.93 -7.95 1.56
CA GLY A 126 2.64 -8.65 1.66
C GLY A 126 2.33 -9.23 3.04
N HIS A 127 3.20 -9.05 4.04
CA HIS A 127 3.03 -9.59 5.40
C HIS A 127 2.24 -8.64 6.30
N TRP A 128 0.98 -8.39 5.94
CA TRP A 128 0.12 -7.43 6.64
C TRP A 128 -0.18 -7.84 8.09
N GLN A 129 -0.31 -9.15 8.40
CA GLN A 129 -0.55 -9.61 9.78
C GLN A 129 0.63 -9.29 10.71
N ALA A 130 1.86 -9.51 10.21
CA ALA A 130 3.08 -9.22 10.99
C ALA A 130 3.24 -7.72 11.21
N SER A 131 2.92 -6.90 10.20
CA SER A 131 2.88 -5.44 10.33
C SER A 131 1.88 -4.99 11.40
N LEU A 132 0.65 -5.50 11.39
CA LEU A 132 -0.36 -5.17 12.40
C LEU A 132 0.05 -5.60 13.81
N ALA A 133 0.67 -6.78 13.96
CA ALA A 133 1.15 -7.26 15.25
C ALA A 133 2.22 -6.32 15.84
N LEU A 134 3.18 -5.87 15.02
CA LEU A 134 4.21 -4.92 15.44
C LEU A 134 3.63 -3.55 15.80
N LEU A 135 2.65 -3.06 15.04
CA LEU A 135 1.99 -1.79 15.36
C LEU A 135 1.14 -1.90 16.63
N HIS A 136 0.51 -3.06 16.89
CA HIS A 136 -0.18 -3.33 18.14
C HIS A 136 0.75 -3.31 19.35
N GLU A 137 1.97 -3.81 19.20
CA GLU A 137 3.04 -3.68 20.19
C GLU A 137 3.47 -2.22 20.37
N ALA A 138 3.58 -1.45 19.28
CA ALA A 138 3.84 -0.02 19.34
C ALA A 138 2.73 0.74 20.10
N PHE A 139 1.46 0.37 19.95
CA PHE A 139 0.34 0.96 20.69
C PHE A 139 0.34 0.63 22.19
N ARG A 140 1.02 -0.44 22.62
CA ARG A 140 1.11 -0.88 24.03
C ARG A 140 2.36 -0.38 24.74
N SER A 141 3.38 0.00 24.00
CA SER A 141 4.62 0.55 24.56
C SER A 141 4.42 2.01 24.97
N HIS A 142 5.35 2.56 25.74
CA HIS A 142 5.28 3.94 26.26
C HIS A 142 5.37 5.04 25.19
N PHE A 143 5.40 4.69 23.89
CA PHE A 143 5.46 5.67 22.81
C PHE A 143 4.07 6.14 22.43
N ALA A 144 3.87 7.46 22.40
CA ALA A 144 2.67 8.06 21.85
C ALA A 144 2.59 7.75 20.33
N PRO A 145 1.60 6.96 19.88
CA PRO A 145 1.43 6.67 18.46
C PRO A 145 1.10 7.97 17.73
N THR A 146 1.71 8.18 16.57
CA THR A 146 1.44 9.35 15.73
C THR A 146 0.43 9.01 14.63
N VAL A 147 -0.11 10.02 13.95
CA VAL A 147 -0.96 9.83 12.76
C VAL A 147 -0.29 8.93 11.72
N VAL A 148 1.04 9.01 11.56
CA VAL A 148 1.80 8.14 10.64
C VAL A 148 1.74 6.67 11.04
N THR A 149 1.73 6.38 12.34
CA THR A 149 1.62 5.01 12.87
C THR A 149 0.24 4.43 12.63
N PHE A 150 -0.81 5.22 12.83
CA PHE A 150 -2.18 4.83 12.48
C PHE A 150 -2.36 4.65 10.96
N ASN A 151 -1.80 5.54 10.13
CA ASN A 151 -1.84 5.41 8.67
C ASN A 151 -1.16 4.10 8.20
N SER A 152 -0.04 3.74 8.82
CA SER A 152 0.66 2.47 8.55
C SER A 152 -0.21 1.27 8.95
N ALA A 153 -0.93 1.35 10.07
CA ALA A 153 -1.85 0.30 10.51
C ALA A 153 -3.05 0.15 9.56
N ILE A 154 -3.67 1.26 9.17
CA ILE A 154 -4.78 1.29 8.23
C ILE A 154 -4.35 0.76 6.85
N ALA A 155 -3.16 1.12 6.37
CA ALA A 155 -2.61 0.57 5.14
C ALA A 155 -2.42 -0.96 5.22
N ALA A 156 -2.08 -1.49 6.41
CA ALA A 156 -2.04 -2.92 6.65
C ALA A 156 -3.42 -3.57 6.64
N CYS A 157 -4.42 -2.95 7.27
CA CYS A 157 -5.80 -3.39 7.19
C CYS A 157 -6.31 -3.42 5.75
N HIS A 158 -6.00 -2.40 4.94
CA HIS A 158 -6.36 -2.34 3.52
C HIS A 158 -5.71 -3.47 2.71
N ARG A 159 -4.48 -3.89 3.02
CA ARG A 159 -3.86 -5.05 2.35
C ARG A 159 -4.45 -6.39 2.81
N GLY A 160 -4.90 -6.47 4.06
CA GLY A 160 -5.51 -7.68 4.64
C GLY A 160 -7.03 -7.78 4.52
N SER A 161 -7.68 -6.84 3.81
CA SER A 161 -9.14 -6.69 3.74
C SER A 161 -9.82 -6.66 5.13
N GLN A 162 -9.13 -6.15 6.15
CA GLN A 162 -9.61 -6.06 7.53
C GLN A 162 -10.33 -4.73 7.77
N TRP A 163 -11.47 -4.53 7.10
CA TRP A 163 -12.24 -3.28 7.19
C TRP A 163 -12.72 -2.94 8.62
N PRO A 164 -13.16 -3.87 9.50
CA PRO A 164 -13.63 -3.49 10.83
C PRO A 164 -12.50 -2.92 11.70
N LEU A 165 -11.30 -3.50 11.53
CA LEU A 165 -10.11 -3.01 12.20
C LEU A 165 -9.69 -1.63 11.67
N ALA A 166 -9.83 -1.37 10.37
CA ALA A 166 -9.53 -0.05 9.80
C ALA A 166 -10.46 1.05 10.37
N VAL A 167 -11.76 0.76 10.49
CA VAL A 167 -12.75 1.69 11.06
C VAL A 167 -12.49 1.94 12.55
N SER A 168 -12.24 0.88 13.33
CA SER A 168 -11.90 1.05 14.76
C SER A 168 -10.58 1.81 14.98
N LEU A 169 -9.59 1.66 14.09
CA LEU A 169 -8.36 2.45 14.15
C LEU A 169 -8.60 3.94 13.87
N LEU A 170 -9.53 4.27 12.97
CA LEU A 170 -9.93 5.66 12.73
C LEU A 170 -10.64 6.26 13.96
N GLN A 171 -11.55 5.52 14.58
CA GLN A 171 -12.21 5.96 15.82
C GLN A 171 -11.20 6.19 16.95
N ARG A 172 -10.27 5.26 17.16
CA ARG A 172 -9.19 5.41 18.16
C ARG A 172 -8.27 6.59 17.87
N LEU A 173 -8.04 6.93 16.60
CA LEU A 173 -7.28 8.11 16.23
C LEU A 173 -8.00 9.41 16.64
N LEU A 174 -9.32 9.47 16.45
CA LEU A 174 -10.17 10.58 16.87
C LEU A 174 -10.28 10.69 18.40
N GLU A 175 -10.45 9.57 19.10
CA GLU A 175 -10.46 9.50 20.58
C GLU A 175 -9.16 10.04 21.19
N LYS A 176 -8.03 9.87 20.48
CA LYS A 176 -6.73 10.41 20.86
C LYS A 176 -6.54 11.88 20.47
N GLN A 177 -7.60 12.55 20.00
CA GLN A 177 -7.60 13.95 19.54
C GLN A 177 -6.58 14.22 18.42
N LEU A 178 -6.20 13.19 17.67
CA LEU A 178 -5.36 13.33 16.50
C LEU A 178 -6.25 13.58 15.29
N ARG A 179 -5.87 14.54 14.44
CA ARG A 179 -6.63 14.83 13.21
C ARG A 179 -6.31 13.79 12.12
N PRO A 180 -7.33 13.11 11.55
CA PRO A 180 -7.16 12.28 10.37
C PRO A 180 -6.60 13.10 9.20
N THR A 181 -5.85 12.44 8.33
CA THR A 181 -5.38 13.01 7.06
C THR A 181 -6.15 12.40 5.89
N ALA A 182 -6.05 12.99 4.69
CA ALA A 182 -6.66 12.42 3.49
C ALA A 182 -6.20 10.97 3.26
N ILE A 183 -4.93 10.68 3.56
CA ILE A 183 -4.34 9.33 3.52
C ILE A 183 -5.02 8.37 4.52
N THR A 184 -5.36 8.86 5.72
CA THR A 184 -6.08 8.08 6.73
C THR A 184 -7.45 7.67 6.20
N CYS A 185 -8.24 8.63 5.72
CA CYS A 185 -9.62 8.40 5.29
C CYS A 185 -9.67 7.53 4.02
N THR A 186 -8.85 7.84 3.01
CA THR A 186 -8.72 7.04 1.78
C THR A 186 -8.26 5.60 2.07
N GLY A 187 -7.35 5.41 3.03
CA GLY A 187 -6.92 4.08 3.46
C GLY A 187 -8.04 3.26 4.08
N VAL A 188 -8.89 3.87 4.92
CA VAL A 188 -10.05 3.18 5.52
C VAL A 188 -11.10 2.88 4.45
N MET A 189 -11.45 3.86 3.61
CA MET A 189 -12.39 3.65 2.50
C MET A 189 -11.92 2.54 1.55
N GLY A 190 -10.62 2.49 1.23
CA GLY A 190 -10.05 1.39 0.43
C GLY A 190 -10.13 0.03 1.13
N ALA A 191 -9.95 -0.03 2.46
CA ALA A 191 -10.17 -1.25 3.22
C ALA A 191 -11.64 -1.69 3.19
N CYS A 192 -12.57 -0.75 3.34
CA CYS A 192 -14.01 -0.97 3.23
C CYS A 192 -14.41 -1.45 1.84
N ALA A 193 -13.83 -0.88 0.78
CA ALA A 193 -14.04 -1.29 -0.61
C ALA A 193 -13.77 -2.79 -0.79
N LYS A 194 -12.58 -3.24 -0.39
CA LYS A 194 -12.20 -4.66 -0.46
C LYS A 194 -13.01 -5.57 0.47
N GLY A 195 -13.56 -5.01 1.54
CA GLY A 195 -14.47 -5.70 2.45
C GLY A 195 -15.92 -5.71 1.99
N THR A 196 -16.19 -5.22 0.77
CA THR A 196 -17.53 -5.02 0.18
C THR A 196 -18.47 -4.20 1.06
N GLN A 197 -17.94 -3.34 1.93
CA GLN A 197 -18.69 -2.45 2.82
C GLN A 197 -18.74 -1.04 2.24
N TRP A 198 -19.52 -0.87 1.16
CA TRP A 198 -19.65 0.42 0.48
C TRP A 198 -20.36 1.48 1.34
N LEU A 199 -21.33 1.07 2.18
CA LEU A 199 -22.04 1.98 3.09
C LEU A 199 -21.08 2.69 4.06
N GLU A 200 -20.13 1.96 4.64
CA GLU A 200 -19.12 2.56 5.53
C GLU A 200 -18.15 3.48 4.80
N ALA A 201 -17.80 3.15 3.55
CA ALA A 201 -16.98 4.05 2.74
C ALA A 201 -17.68 5.38 2.45
N ILE A 202 -18.98 5.33 2.10
CA ILE A 202 -19.80 6.55 1.93
C ILE A 202 -19.99 7.29 3.25
N SER A 203 -20.20 6.58 4.36
CA SER A 203 -20.37 7.20 5.68
C SER A 203 -19.15 8.03 6.07
N ILE A 204 -17.94 7.54 5.76
CA ILE A 204 -16.69 8.25 6.00
C ILE A 204 -16.57 9.47 5.08
N LEU A 205 -16.87 9.34 3.79
CA LEU A 205 -16.86 10.48 2.87
C LEU A 205 -17.86 11.56 3.30
N ALA A 206 -19.06 11.17 3.75
CA ALA A 206 -20.06 12.09 4.26
C ALA A 206 -19.59 12.81 5.53
N LYS A 207 -18.86 12.13 6.43
CA LYS A 207 -18.21 12.76 7.59
C LYS A 207 -17.16 13.77 7.15
N MET A 208 -16.34 13.46 6.14
CA MET A 208 -15.37 14.41 5.57
C MET A 208 -16.03 15.68 5.00
N ILE A 209 -17.22 15.55 4.38
CA ILE A 209 -17.97 16.69 3.83
C ILE A 209 -18.61 17.53 4.94
N ARG A 210 -19.20 16.88 5.96
CA ARG A 210 -19.98 17.56 7.01
C ARG A 210 -19.13 18.13 8.14
N GLN A 211 -18.04 17.47 8.51
CA GLN A 211 -17.24 17.77 9.70
C GLN A 211 -15.87 18.35 9.31
N VAL A 212 -15.87 19.56 8.76
CA VAL A 212 -14.67 20.24 8.24
C VAL A 212 -13.61 20.51 9.34
N ASP A 213 -14.01 20.60 10.61
CA ASP A 213 -13.10 20.86 11.72
C ASP A 213 -12.32 19.61 12.17
N GLU A 214 -12.95 18.43 12.08
CA GLU A 214 -12.37 17.15 12.51
C GLU A 214 -11.72 16.40 11.35
N TYR A 215 -12.26 16.53 10.14
CA TYR A 215 -11.83 15.80 8.96
C TYR A 215 -11.22 16.72 7.90
N PRO A 216 -10.26 16.21 7.11
CA PRO A 216 -9.72 16.96 5.98
C PRO A 216 -10.76 17.06 4.87
N MET A 217 -10.72 18.17 4.13
CA MET A 217 -11.54 18.38 2.94
C MET A 217 -11.35 17.21 1.96
N PRO A 218 -12.44 16.63 1.42
CA PRO A 218 -12.34 15.50 0.50
C PRO A 218 -11.69 15.93 -0.81
N ASP A 219 -10.59 15.27 -1.15
CA ASP A 219 -9.92 15.38 -2.44
C ASP A 219 -10.50 14.38 -3.46
N LEU A 220 -10.08 14.48 -4.72
CA LEU A 220 -10.51 13.54 -5.76
C LEU A 220 -10.20 12.08 -5.39
N THR A 221 -9.12 11.83 -4.63
CA THR A 221 -8.74 10.47 -4.22
C THR A 221 -9.73 9.88 -3.20
N ALA A 222 -10.27 10.70 -2.30
CA ALA A 222 -11.30 10.33 -1.35
C ALA A 222 -12.62 9.96 -2.07
N TYR A 223 -13.04 10.78 -3.03
CA TYR A 223 -14.19 10.47 -3.87
C TYR A 223 -13.99 9.18 -4.68
N ASN A 224 -12.82 9.04 -5.33
CA ASN A 224 -12.47 7.85 -6.09
C ASN A 224 -12.47 6.57 -5.25
N ALA A 225 -11.97 6.63 -4.01
CA ALA A 225 -12.01 5.49 -3.09
C ALA A 225 -13.46 5.09 -2.73
N ALA A 226 -14.35 6.06 -2.54
CA ALA A 226 -15.77 5.80 -2.27
C ALA A 226 -16.51 5.26 -3.49
N ILE A 227 -16.29 5.83 -4.69
CA ILE A 227 -16.86 5.32 -5.95
C ILE A 227 -16.38 3.89 -6.22
N SER A 228 -15.09 3.62 -6.01
CA SER A 228 -14.52 2.28 -6.16
C SER A 228 -15.06 1.27 -5.14
N ALA A 229 -15.43 1.72 -3.93
CA ALA A 229 -16.11 0.87 -2.96
C ALA A 229 -17.52 0.50 -3.45
N CYS A 230 -18.26 1.47 -3.98
CA CYS A 230 -19.61 1.25 -4.53
C CYS A 230 -19.59 0.37 -5.78
N SER A 231 -18.58 0.52 -6.64
CA SER A 231 -18.44 -0.27 -7.88
C SER A 231 -18.13 -1.74 -7.62
N GLN A 232 -17.69 -2.11 -6.41
CA GLN A 232 -17.40 -3.51 -6.05
C GLN A 232 -18.66 -4.28 -5.63
N SER A 233 -19.69 -3.58 -5.14
CA SER A 233 -21.00 -4.15 -4.82
C SER A 233 -21.96 -4.09 -6.00
N VAL A 234 -22.78 -5.13 -6.17
CA VAL A 234 -23.80 -5.17 -7.22
C VAL A 234 -24.92 -4.16 -6.94
N ASP A 235 -25.30 -4.00 -5.67
CA ASP A 235 -26.47 -3.18 -5.31
C ASP A 235 -26.21 -1.66 -5.26
N ALA A 236 -24.94 -1.23 -5.34
CA ALA A 236 -24.55 0.17 -5.14
C ALA A 236 -24.10 0.90 -6.41
N TRP A 237 -24.37 0.35 -7.59
CA TRP A 237 -23.96 0.97 -8.86
C TRP A 237 -24.61 2.34 -9.08
N GLU A 238 -25.86 2.54 -8.64
CA GLU A 238 -26.57 3.82 -8.70
C GLU A 238 -25.86 4.89 -7.85
N PHE A 239 -25.45 4.53 -6.64
CA PHE A 239 -24.69 5.43 -5.76
C PHE A 239 -23.32 5.77 -6.35
N ALA A 240 -22.64 4.81 -6.99
CA ALA A 240 -21.37 5.07 -7.68
C ALA A 240 -21.54 6.13 -8.78
N LEU A 241 -22.62 6.01 -9.59
CA LEU A 241 -22.91 6.95 -10.67
C LEU A 241 -23.39 8.31 -10.16
N ALA A 242 -24.22 8.35 -9.12
CA ALA A 242 -24.68 9.57 -8.48
C ALA A 242 -23.52 10.33 -7.83
N LEU A 243 -22.60 9.61 -7.18
CA LEU A 243 -21.41 10.20 -6.58
C LEU A 243 -20.46 10.76 -7.65
N ALA A 244 -20.28 10.04 -8.76
CA ALA A 244 -19.51 10.53 -9.90
C ALA A 244 -20.14 11.76 -10.59
N ALA A 245 -21.47 11.85 -10.61
CA ALA A 245 -22.19 13.00 -11.16
C ALA A 245 -22.17 14.23 -10.24
N SER A 246 -22.06 14.02 -8.92
CA SER A 246 -22.00 15.08 -7.91
C SER A 246 -20.58 15.50 -7.55
N LEU A 247 -19.58 15.12 -8.35
CA LEU A 247 -18.20 15.52 -8.12
C LEU A 247 -18.04 17.04 -8.29
N PRO A 248 -17.48 17.73 -7.27
CA PRO A 248 -17.11 19.14 -7.42
C PRO A 248 -15.84 19.34 -8.28
N LEU A 249 -15.12 18.25 -8.57
CA LEU A 249 -13.87 18.23 -9.32
C LEU A 249 -14.06 17.49 -10.66
N GLN A 250 -13.19 17.78 -11.64
CA GLN A 250 -13.20 17.08 -12.92
C GLN A 250 -12.88 15.58 -12.71
N PRO A 251 -13.70 14.67 -13.26
CA PRO A 251 -13.46 13.24 -13.12
C PRO A 251 -12.20 12.84 -13.88
N ASP A 252 -11.39 11.97 -13.27
CA ASP A 252 -10.20 11.37 -13.88
C ASP A 252 -10.51 10.01 -14.51
N VAL A 253 -9.49 9.41 -15.15
CA VAL A 253 -9.54 8.05 -15.73
C VAL A 253 -10.09 7.06 -14.70
N PHE A 254 -9.65 7.17 -13.44
CA PHE A 254 -10.03 6.26 -12.36
C PHE A 254 -11.50 6.39 -11.95
N THR A 255 -12.02 7.62 -11.88
CA THR A 255 -13.44 7.89 -11.61
C THR A 255 -14.32 7.18 -12.63
N LEU A 256 -13.99 7.38 -13.91
CA LEU A 256 -14.79 6.88 -15.02
C LEU A 256 -14.62 5.37 -15.20
N SER A 257 -13.43 4.82 -14.97
CA SER A 257 -13.21 3.37 -14.98
C SER A 257 -13.97 2.67 -13.85
N ALA A 258 -13.99 3.24 -12.64
CA ALA A 258 -14.79 2.72 -11.53
C ALA A 258 -16.31 2.76 -11.85
N CYS A 259 -16.80 3.80 -12.52
CA CYS A 259 -18.18 3.85 -13.03
C CYS A 259 -18.47 2.74 -14.05
N LEU A 260 -17.53 2.47 -14.96
CA LEU A 260 -17.66 1.39 -15.95
C LEU A 260 -17.67 0.02 -15.26
N THR A 261 -16.83 -0.19 -14.24
CA THR A 261 -16.86 -1.41 -13.43
C THR A 261 -18.20 -1.57 -12.68
N ALA A 262 -18.79 -0.48 -12.19
CA ALA A 262 -20.13 -0.51 -11.59
C ALA A 262 -21.19 -0.93 -12.62
N CYS A 263 -21.17 -0.34 -13.83
CA CYS A 263 -22.09 -0.66 -14.92
C CYS A 263 -21.94 -2.12 -15.42
N GLN A 264 -20.71 -2.65 -15.41
CA GLN A 264 -20.44 -4.05 -15.73
C GLN A 264 -21.18 -4.98 -14.78
N ARG A 265 -21.07 -4.74 -13.47
CA ARG A 265 -21.67 -5.63 -12.45
C ARG A 265 -23.20 -5.59 -12.44
N SER A 266 -23.78 -4.46 -12.86
CA SER A 266 -25.23 -4.29 -12.98
C SER A 266 -25.77 -4.59 -14.39
N THR A 267 -24.92 -5.11 -15.29
CA THR A 267 -25.21 -5.42 -16.71
C THR A 267 -25.82 -4.27 -17.53
N GLN A 268 -25.57 -3.03 -17.11
CA GLN A 268 -26.09 -1.81 -17.75
C GLN A 268 -25.19 -1.34 -18.90
N TRP A 269 -25.22 -2.06 -20.02
CA TRP A 269 -24.37 -1.80 -21.19
C TRP A 269 -24.60 -0.41 -21.82
N ILE A 270 -25.83 0.12 -21.79
CA ILE A 270 -26.13 1.45 -22.35
C ILE A 270 -25.42 2.55 -21.57
N LEU A 271 -25.49 2.49 -20.24
CA LEU A 271 -24.81 3.45 -19.35
C LEU A 271 -23.28 3.34 -19.49
N ALA A 272 -22.75 2.12 -19.67
CA ALA A 272 -21.34 1.92 -19.94
C ALA A 272 -20.89 2.62 -21.23
N LEU A 273 -21.65 2.50 -22.32
CA LEU A 273 -21.35 3.21 -23.58
C LEU A 273 -21.45 4.74 -23.43
N GLN A 274 -22.41 5.24 -22.65
CA GLN A 274 -22.49 6.68 -22.36
C GLN A 274 -21.25 7.17 -21.60
N LYS A 275 -20.73 6.40 -20.64
CA LYS A 275 -19.50 6.75 -19.91
C LYS A 275 -18.25 6.66 -20.80
N LEU A 276 -18.18 5.73 -21.75
CA LEU A 276 -17.11 5.73 -22.76
C LEU A 276 -17.16 6.94 -23.69
N ARG A 277 -18.35 7.41 -24.08
CA ARG A 277 -18.46 8.68 -24.81
C ARG A 277 -18.00 9.86 -23.97
N HIS A 278 -18.16 9.79 -22.64
CA HIS A 278 -17.65 10.83 -21.74
C HIS A 278 -16.12 10.89 -21.73
N PHE A 279 -15.43 9.73 -21.73
CA PHE A 279 -13.97 9.67 -21.95
C PHE A 279 -13.55 10.41 -23.23
N GLN A 280 -14.23 10.16 -24.34
CA GLN A 280 -13.94 10.81 -25.63
C GLN A 280 -14.17 12.33 -25.59
N ARG A 281 -15.26 12.78 -24.98
CA ARG A 281 -15.58 14.22 -24.85
C ARG A 281 -14.56 14.98 -24.01
N MET A 282 -14.03 14.33 -22.98
CA MET A 282 -13.01 14.93 -22.12
C MET A 282 -11.58 14.77 -22.66
N ALA A 283 -11.41 14.14 -23.82
CA ALA A 283 -10.10 13.77 -24.38
C ALA A 283 -9.23 12.97 -23.38
N ILE A 284 -9.88 12.17 -22.53
CA ILE A 284 -9.22 11.29 -21.57
C ILE A 284 -9.06 9.93 -22.25
N GLU A 285 -7.84 9.40 -22.32
CA GLU A 285 -7.60 8.07 -22.85
C GLU A 285 -8.13 7.00 -21.86
N PRO A 286 -9.07 6.13 -22.28
CA PRO A 286 -9.52 5.03 -21.45
C PRO A 286 -8.41 4.01 -21.24
N ASP A 287 -8.26 3.56 -19.99
CA ASP A 287 -7.30 2.55 -19.61
C ASP A 287 -7.78 1.13 -19.96
N GLN A 288 -6.89 0.15 -19.78
CA GLN A 288 -7.18 -1.25 -20.03
C GLN A 288 -8.38 -1.77 -19.21
N VAL A 289 -8.59 -1.20 -18.01
CA VAL A 289 -9.68 -1.57 -17.10
C VAL A 289 -11.02 -1.02 -17.63
N ALA A 290 -11.04 0.23 -18.10
CA ALA A 290 -12.21 0.86 -18.69
C ALA A 290 -12.70 0.10 -19.93
N TYR A 291 -11.80 -0.23 -20.87
CA TYR A 291 -12.15 -1.05 -22.04
C TYR A 291 -12.64 -2.44 -21.61
N GLY A 292 -11.93 -3.11 -20.71
CA GLY A 292 -12.31 -4.43 -20.23
C GLY A 292 -13.70 -4.46 -19.59
N SER A 293 -14.00 -3.50 -18.70
CA SER A 293 -15.32 -3.40 -18.05
C SER A 293 -16.44 -3.06 -19.03
N ALA A 294 -16.20 -2.16 -19.99
CA ALA A 294 -17.19 -1.83 -21.01
C ALA A 294 -17.49 -3.01 -21.94
N ILE A 295 -16.45 -3.70 -22.42
CA ILE A 295 -16.57 -4.89 -23.28
C ILE A 295 -17.36 -5.99 -22.54
N ALA A 296 -17.00 -6.27 -21.28
CA ALA A 296 -17.70 -7.26 -20.47
C ALA A 296 -19.19 -6.90 -20.26
N SER A 297 -19.49 -5.64 -19.92
CA SER A 297 -20.87 -5.17 -19.76
C SER A 297 -21.71 -5.35 -21.03
N CYS A 298 -21.10 -5.14 -22.21
CA CYS A 298 -21.77 -5.26 -23.50
C CYS A 298 -21.93 -6.73 -23.95
N ALA A 299 -20.99 -7.60 -23.58
CA ALA A 299 -21.02 -9.02 -23.95
C ALA A 299 -22.10 -9.82 -23.20
N GLU A 300 -22.38 -9.44 -21.95
CA GLU A 300 -23.39 -10.07 -21.10
C GLU A 300 -24.84 -9.67 -21.48
N GLY A 301 -25.02 -8.69 -22.38
CA GLY A 301 -26.34 -8.20 -22.82
C GLY A 301 -26.60 -8.29 -24.33
N PRO A 302 -27.70 -7.67 -24.83
CA PRO A 302 -27.99 -7.56 -26.27
C PRO A 302 -27.00 -6.65 -27.02
N GLY A 303 -26.09 -5.99 -26.31
CA GLY A 303 -25.06 -5.10 -26.86
C GLY A 303 -23.81 -5.80 -27.43
N TRP A 304 -23.84 -7.12 -27.66
CA TRP A 304 -22.67 -7.87 -28.13
C TRP A 304 -22.01 -7.35 -29.44
N PRO A 305 -22.72 -6.73 -30.42
CA PRO A 305 -22.06 -6.15 -31.59
C PRO A 305 -21.14 -4.97 -31.22
N TYR A 306 -21.55 -4.17 -30.23
CA TYR A 306 -20.73 -3.07 -29.72
C TYR A 306 -19.52 -3.58 -28.94
N ALA A 307 -19.64 -4.74 -28.28
CA ALA A 307 -18.51 -5.38 -27.59
C ALA A 307 -17.37 -5.73 -28.57
N LEU A 308 -17.69 -6.19 -29.78
CA LEU A 308 -16.71 -6.49 -30.83
C LEU A 308 -16.01 -5.22 -31.33
N HIS A 309 -16.76 -4.16 -31.62
CA HIS A 309 -16.17 -2.88 -32.02
C HIS A 309 -15.25 -2.30 -30.94
N LEU A 310 -15.61 -2.44 -29.66
CA LEU A 310 -14.77 -2.01 -28.54
C LEU A 310 -13.53 -2.90 -28.38
N ALA A 311 -13.63 -4.20 -28.63
CA ALA A 311 -12.48 -5.11 -28.63
C ALA A 311 -11.48 -4.76 -29.73
N ASP A 312 -11.96 -4.47 -30.95
CA ASP A 312 -11.10 -4.03 -32.06
C ASP A 312 -10.45 -2.68 -31.75
N ALA A 313 -11.19 -1.73 -31.17
CA ALA A 313 -10.65 -0.44 -30.73
C ALA A 313 -9.56 -0.59 -29.66
N MET A 314 -9.74 -1.52 -28.72
CA MET A 314 -8.73 -1.83 -27.69
C MET A 314 -7.44 -2.41 -28.28
N ILE A 315 -7.55 -3.26 -29.32
CA ILE A 315 -6.39 -3.81 -30.05
C ILE A 315 -5.67 -2.71 -30.84
N GLN A 316 -6.42 -1.82 -31.50
CA GLN A 316 -5.85 -0.67 -32.22
C GLN A 316 -5.12 0.29 -31.28
N ALA A 317 -5.59 0.44 -30.05
CA ALA A 317 -4.93 1.22 -29.00
C ALA A 317 -3.69 0.52 -28.38
N LYS A 318 -3.23 -0.61 -28.94
CA LYS A 318 -2.07 -1.41 -28.50
C LYS A 318 -2.13 -1.92 -27.05
N PHE A 319 -3.32 -2.04 -26.48
CA PHE A 319 -3.46 -2.70 -25.17
C PHE A 319 -3.33 -4.22 -25.32
N ASN A 320 -2.71 -4.87 -24.34
CA ASN A 320 -2.61 -6.34 -24.33
C ASN A 320 -4.00 -6.97 -24.34
N THR A 321 -4.19 -7.95 -25.24
CA THR A 321 -5.38 -8.79 -25.30
C THR A 321 -5.54 -9.55 -23.98
N ASN A 322 -6.50 -9.13 -23.16
CA ASN A 322 -6.82 -9.81 -21.90
C ASN A 322 -7.77 -10.99 -22.15
N ASN A 323 -7.88 -11.89 -21.16
CA ASN A 323 -8.85 -12.99 -21.15
C ASN A 323 -10.28 -12.53 -21.47
N ILE A 324 -10.64 -11.29 -21.12
CA ILE A 324 -11.95 -10.69 -21.42
C ILE A 324 -12.17 -10.56 -22.93
N VAL A 325 -11.20 -10.01 -23.66
CA VAL A 325 -11.26 -9.85 -25.12
C VAL A 325 -11.39 -11.21 -25.81
N CYS A 326 -10.57 -12.18 -25.41
CA CYS A 326 -10.64 -13.55 -25.92
C CYS A 326 -11.99 -14.22 -25.60
N SER A 327 -12.51 -14.03 -24.38
CA SER A 327 -13.82 -14.57 -23.98
C SER A 327 -14.97 -13.97 -24.79
N VAL A 328 -14.89 -12.68 -25.15
CA VAL A 328 -15.87 -12.04 -26.03
C VAL A 328 -15.81 -12.64 -27.42
N TYR A 329 -14.64 -12.73 -28.06
CA TYR A 329 -14.53 -13.38 -29.37
C TYR A 329 -15.05 -14.83 -29.36
N ILE A 330 -14.71 -15.63 -28.34
CA ILE A 330 -15.20 -17.01 -28.18
C ILE A 330 -16.72 -17.05 -28.00
N SER A 331 -17.27 -16.21 -27.11
CA SER A 331 -18.72 -16.15 -26.86
C SER A 331 -19.51 -15.71 -28.09
N THR A 332 -18.96 -14.81 -28.91
CA THR A 332 -19.56 -14.39 -30.18
C THR A 332 -19.46 -15.46 -31.25
N ALA A 333 -18.41 -16.29 -31.25
CA ALA A 333 -18.27 -17.42 -32.15
C ALA A 333 -19.24 -18.57 -31.80
N MET A 334 -19.59 -18.75 -30.52
CA MET A 334 -20.57 -19.74 -30.07
C MET A 334 -22.04 -19.30 -30.26
N ARG A 335 -22.31 -18.01 -30.42
CA ARG A 335 -23.65 -17.43 -30.64
C ARG A 335 -24.01 -17.27 -32.13
N ARG A 336 -23.08 -17.53 -33.05
CA ARG A 336 -23.29 -17.62 -34.50
C ARG A 336 -23.63 -19.05 -34.89
#